data_AF-A0A943XAX3-F1
#
_entry.id   AF-A0A943XAX3-F1
#
_cell.length_a   1.000
_cell.length_b   1.000
_cell.length_c   1.000
_cell.angle_alpha   90.00
_cell.angle_beta   90.00
_cell.angle_gamma   90.00
#
_symmetry.space_group_name_H-M   'P 1'
#
loop_
_entity.id
_entity.type
_entity.pdbx_description
1 polymer ?
#
loop_
_entity_poly.entity_id
_entity_poly.type
_entity_poly.pdbx_seq_one_letter_code
_entity_poly.pdbx_strand_id
1 'polypeptide(L)'
;MTEVFSCSSSEDSFAKLDSFGGYSNPEGVAALKGAAAHEVAVGPVHAGVIEPGHFRFQCMGEDVYNLQIFLGYQHRGVEEAIVAAAGNIPRQIALAETCAGDTSAAAAIAFSELMERAFPERYPQPGKEALRLREILLELERIANHTGDLGALAGDVAFLQTASFSGRIRGEYLNMTALLCANRFGRNAIIPGGARIIPSEEKYAQIKDWIGRVKIELDRALKLMFHEHSVCDRFDGTGKVSKEIAREIG
;
A
#
# COMPACT_ATOMS: atom_id res chain seq x y z
N MET A 1 -21.00 -5.87 6.09
CA MET A 1 -21.00 -7.35 6.18
C MET A 1 -20.18 -7.83 5.00
N THR A 2 -18.96 -8.27 5.25
CA THR A 2 -18.10 -8.84 4.21
C THR A 2 -18.46 -10.32 4.10
N GLU A 3 -19.13 -10.70 3.01
CA GLU A 3 -19.38 -12.11 2.71
C GLU A 3 -18.19 -12.66 1.93
N VAL A 4 -17.56 -13.71 2.44
CA VAL A 4 -16.48 -14.41 1.75
C VAL A 4 -17.08 -15.58 0.98
N PHE A 5 -16.83 -15.63 -0.33
CA PHE A 5 -17.36 -16.66 -1.22
C PHE A 5 -16.25 -17.61 -1.66
N SER A 6 -16.38 -18.90 -1.33
CA SER A 6 -15.49 -19.95 -1.82
C SER A 6 -15.91 -20.39 -3.22
N CYS A 7 -15.00 -20.33 -4.20
CA CYS A 7 -15.20 -20.84 -5.56
C CYS A 7 -14.44 -22.17 -5.77
N SER A 8 -15.09 -23.15 -6.38
CA SER A 8 -14.55 -24.51 -6.59
C SER A 8 -13.57 -24.63 -7.76
N SER A 9 -13.55 -23.65 -8.65
CA SER A 9 -12.69 -23.60 -9.82
C SER A 9 -12.36 -22.15 -10.19
N SER A 10 -11.33 -21.96 -11.02
CA SER A 10 -11.02 -20.63 -11.58
C SER A 10 -12.17 -20.09 -12.43
N GLU A 11 -12.86 -20.93 -13.20
CA GLU A 11 -14.02 -20.52 -13.99
C GLU A 11 -15.18 -20.04 -13.12
N ASP A 12 -15.45 -20.69 -11.98
CA ASP A 12 -16.46 -20.25 -11.01
C ASP A 12 -16.10 -18.89 -10.39
N SER A 13 -14.80 -18.66 -10.12
CA SER A 13 -14.35 -17.37 -9.60
C SER A 13 -14.53 -16.24 -10.60
N PHE A 14 -14.27 -16.49 -11.90
CA PHE A 14 -14.50 -15.52 -12.96
C PHE A 14 -15.99 -15.25 -13.13
N ALA A 15 -16.82 -16.29 -13.22
CA ALA A 15 -18.27 -16.18 -13.31
C ALA A 15 -18.93 -15.48 -12.10
N LYS A 16 -18.30 -15.52 -10.92
CA LYS A 16 -18.80 -14.80 -9.74
C LYS A 16 -18.34 -13.34 -9.71
N LEU A 17 -17.08 -13.05 -10.05
CA LEU A 17 -16.59 -11.68 -10.29
C LEU A 17 -17.45 -10.98 -11.36
N ASP A 18 -17.92 -11.74 -12.34
CA ASP A 18 -18.84 -11.27 -13.36
C ASP A 18 -20.21 -10.84 -12.83
N SER A 19 -20.73 -11.52 -11.80
CA SER A 19 -22.03 -11.20 -11.21
C SER A 19 -22.06 -9.84 -10.49
N PHE A 20 -20.89 -9.26 -10.23
CA PHE A 20 -20.72 -7.89 -9.73
C PHE A 20 -20.59 -6.86 -10.87
N GLY A 21 -20.86 -7.26 -12.13
CA GLY A 21 -20.90 -6.39 -13.30
C GLY A 21 -19.56 -6.16 -13.97
N GLY A 22 -18.57 -7.04 -13.75
CA GLY A 22 -17.19 -6.73 -14.08
C GLY A 22 -16.55 -7.36 -15.31
N TYR A 23 -16.92 -8.58 -15.71
CA TYR A 23 -16.20 -9.23 -16.80
C TYR A 23 -17.06 -9.96 -17.85
N SER A 24 -18.23 -10.55 -17.52
CA SER A 24 -19.06 -11.26 -18.52
C SER A 24 -20.42 -10.66 -18.87
N ASN A 25 -20.86 -9.59 -18.22
CA ASN A 25 -22.00 -8.81 -18.71
C ASN A 25 -21.63 -7.34 -18.98
N PRO A 26 -20.73 -7.07 -19.94
CA PRO A 26 -20.38 -5.71 -20.35
C PRO A 26 -21.58 -4.91 -20.84
N GLU A 27 -22.69 -5.56 -21.23
CA GLU A 27 -23.97 -4.94 -21.62
C GLU A 27 -24.78 -4.39 -20.44
N GLY A 28 -24.49 -4.82 -19.21
CA GLY A 28 -25.16 -4.30 -17.99
C GLY A 28 -24.74 -2.88 -17.62
N VAL A 29 -23.72 -2.34 -18.28
CA VAL A 29 -23.23 -0.97 -18.11
C VAL A 29 -23.62 -0.19 -19.35
N ALA A 30 -24.37 0.90 -19.17
CA ALA A 30 -24.77 1.74 -20.29
C ALA A 30 -23.52 2.31 -20.99
N ALA A 31 -23.20 1.75 -22.17
CA ALA A 31 -22.15 2.28 -23.01
C ALA A 31 -22.50 3.70 -23.44
N LEU A 32 -21.50 4.57 -23.40
CA LEU A 32 -21.68 5.95 -23.81
C LEU A 32 -21.95 5.98 -25.33
N LYS A 33 -22.99 6.71 -25.75
CA LYS A 33 -23.42 6.76 -27.16
C LYS A 33 -23.07 8.11 -27.77
N GLY A 34 -22.60 8.09 -29.02
CA GLY A 34 -22.27 9.29 -29.79
C GLY A 34 -21.17 9.02 -30.81
N ALA A 35 -21.00 9.89 -31.79
CA ALA A 35 -20.02 9.69 -32.86
C ALA A 35 -18.56 9.68 -32.38
N ALA A 36 -18.26 10.30 -31.23
CA ALA A 36 -16.93 10.37 -30.64
C ALA A 36 -16.78 9.51 -29.36
N ALA A 37 -17.82 8.76 -29.00
CA ALA A 37 -17.80 7.90 -27.82
C ALA A 37 -16.93 6.67 -28.09
N HIS A 38 -16.03 6.36 -27.16
CA HIS A 38 -15.16 5.19 -27.24
C HIS A 38 -14.76 4.71 -25.85
N GLU A 39 -14.24 3.50 -25.80
CA GLU A 39 -13.75 2.86 -24.59
C GLU A 39 -12.24 2.71 -24.65
N VAL A 40 -11.57 3.00 -23.54
CA VAL A 40 -10.15 2.71 -23.34
C VAL A 40 -10.02 1.73 -22.17
N ALA A 41 -9.34 0.61 -22.42
CA ALA A 41 -9.12 -0.42 -21.41
C ALA A 41 -7.63 -0.47 -21.02
N VAL A 42 -7.34 -0.48 -19.72
CA VAL A 42 -5.97 -0.51 -19.17
C VAL A 42 -5.85 -1.65 -18.17
N GLY A 43 -4.80 -2.47 -18.27
CA GLY A 43 -4.57 -3.62 -17.39
C GLY A 43 -5.06 -4.97 -17.97
N PRO A 44 -4.98 -6.08 -17.22
CA PRO A 44 -4.58 -6.17 -15.82
C PRO A 44 -3.06 -6.01 -15.60
N VAL A 45 -2.26 -6.07 -16.67
CA VAL A 45 -0.83 -5.81 -16.67
C VAL A 45 -0.54 -4.64 -17.61
N HIS A 46 -0.21 -3.47 -17.06
CA HIS A 46 0.15 -2.28 -17.82
C HIS A 46 1.19 -1.46 -17.07
N ALA A 47 2.04 -0.72 -17.80
CA ALA A 47 3.00 0.20 -17.20
C ALA A 47 2.25 1.34 -16.50
N GLY A 48 2.54 1.61 -15.22
CA GLY A 48 1.83 2.62 -14.42
C GLY A 48 0.70 2.07 -13.55
N VAL A 49 0.38 0.77 -13.64
CA VAL A 49 -0.53 0.08 -12.72
C VAL A 49 0.30 -0.64 -11.66
N ILE A 50 0.31 -0.10 -10.42
CA ILE A 50 1.18 -0.58 -9.33
C ILE A 50 0.67 -1.90 -8.73
N GLU A 51 -0.66 -2.04 -8.54
CA GLU A 51 -1.33 -3.30 -8.21
C GLU A 51 -2.12 -3.81 -9.43
N PRO A 52 -2.06 -5.11 -9.78
CA PRO A 52 -2.84 -5.69 -10.87
C PRO A 52 -4.33 -5.35 -10.78
N GLY A 53 -4.81 -4.61 -11.76
CA GLY A 53 -6.19 -4.16 -11.87
C GLY A 53 -6.52 -3.85 -13.32
N HIS A 54 -7.77 -4.03 -13.69
CA HIS A 54 -8.29 -3.67 -15.01
C HIS A 54 -9.21 -2.46 -14.87
N PHE A 55 -8.97 -1.45 -15.70
CA PHE A 55 -9.62 -0.15 -15.66
C PHE A 55 -10.27 0.11 -17.01
N ARG A 56 -11.57 0.40 -17.00
CA ARG A 56 -12.36 0.65 -18.20
C ARG A 56 -12.89 2.07 -18.19
N PHE A 57 -12.36 2.88 -19.10
CA PHE A 57 -12.70 4.28 -19.26
C PHE A 57 -13.72 4.43 -20.40
N GLN A 58 -14.84 5.08 -20.14
CA GLN A 58 -15.77 5.54 -21.18
C GLN A 58 -15.48 7.02 -21.46
N CYS A 59 -15.08 7.31 -22.70
CA CYS A 59 -14.59 8.62 -23.09
C CYS A 59 -15.43 9.24 -24.21
N MET A 60 -15.46 10.57 -24.27
CA MET A 60 -15.82 11.32 -25.48
C MET A 60 -14.65 12.22 -25.85
N GLY A 61 -13.93 11.88 -26.92
CA GLY A 61 -12.64 12.52 -27.18
C GLY A 61 -11.66 12.26 -26.03
N GLU A 62 -11.05 13.30 -25.48
CA GLU A 62 -10.07 13.19 -24.38
C GLU A 62 -10.71 13.16 -22.99
N ASP A 63 -12.01 13.48 -22.89
CA ASP A 63 -12.72 13.57 -21.63
C ASP A 63 -13.22 12.20 -21.15
N VAL A 64 -12.89 11.85 -19.91
CA VAL A 64 -13.36 10.63 -19.23
C VAL A 64 -14.67 10.93 -18.50
N TYR A 65 -15.73 10.21 -18.84
CA TYR A 65 -17.06 10.38 -18.21
C TYR A 65 -17.39 9.29 -17.19
N ASN A 66 -16.81 8.11 -17.36
CA ASN A 66 -17.03 6.99 -16.44
C ASN A 66 -15.77 6.13 -16.37
N LEU A 67 -15.37 5.77 -15.15
CA LEU A 67 -14.28 4.84 -14.86
C LEU A 67 -14.85 3.65 -14.09
N GLN A 68 -14.58 2.46 -14.59
CA GLN A 68 -14.86 1.22 -13.88
C GLN A 68 -13.56 0.53 -13.53
N ILE A 69 -13.48 0.08 -12.28
CA ILE A 69 -12.28 -0.49 -11.69
C ILE A 69 -12.58 -1.94 -11.32
N PHE A 70 -11.79 -2.85 -11.88
CA PHE A 70 -11.84 -4.27 -11.60
C PHE A 70 -10.54 -4.66 -10.91
N LEU A 71 -10.64 -5.00 -9.63
CA LEU A 71 -9.53 -5.44 -8.78
C LEU A 71 -9.63 -6.94 -8.51
N GLY A 72 -8.81 -7.46 -7.61
CA GLY A 72 -8.90 -8.84 -7.13
C GLY A 72 -8.00 -9.84 -7.87
N TYR A 73 -7.22 -9.40 -8.86
CA TYR A 73 -6.22 -10.24 -9.54
C TYR A 73 -5.12 -10.77 -8.59
N GLN A 74 -4.93 -10.14 -7.43
CA GLN A 74 -4.04 -10.62 -6.37
C GLN A 74 -4.78 -11.23 -5.17
N HIS A 75 -6.06 -11.60 -5.33
CA HIS A 75 -6.81 -12.24 -4.24
C HIS A 75 -6.19 -13.60 -3.88
N ARG A 76 -5.87 -13.77 -2.59
CA ARG A 76 -5.15 -14.94 -2.04
C ARG A 76 -5.87 -15.63 -0.89
N GLY A 77 -7.09 -15.19 -0.54
CA GLY A 77 -7.81 -15.71 0.63
C GLY A 77 -7.07 -15.49 1.97
N VAL A 78 -6.32 -14.40 2.12
CA VAL A 78 -5.44 -14.18 3.30
C VAL A 78 -6.22 -14.15 4.61
N GLU A 79 -7.41 -13.56 4.63
CA GLU A 79 -8.28 -13.50 5.82
C GLU A 79 -8.68 -14.91 6.28
N GLU A 80 -9.20 -15.74 5.37
CA GLU A 80 -9.53 -17.13 5.65
C GLU A 80 -8.31 -17.92 6.11
N ALA A 81 -7.15 -17.70 5.47
CA ALA A 81 -5.90 -18.36 5.85
C ALA A 81 -5.43 -17.98 7.26
N ILE A 82 -5.64 -16.72 7.69
CA ILE A 82 -5.32 -16.28 9.07
C ILE A 82 -6.23 -16.99 10.07
N VAL A 83 -7.53 -17.09 9.78
CA VAL A 83 -8.50 -17.80 10.65
C VAL A 83 -8.19 -19.30 10.70
N ALA A 84 -7.95 -19.92 9.56
CA ALA A 84 -7.61 -21.35 9.46
C ALA A 84 -6.30 -21.70 10.17
N ALA A 85 -5.38 -20.73 10.32
CA ALA A 85 -4.15 -20.87 11.08
C ALA A 85 -4.31 -20.62 12.59
N ALA A 86 -5.54 -20.54 13.12
CA ALA A 86 -5.79 -20.33 14.54
C ALA A 86 -4.97 -21.29 15.43
N GLY A 87 -4.37 -20.73 16.47
CA GLY A 87 -3.46 -21.47 17.37
C GLY A 87 -2.01 -21.51 16.91
N ASN A 88 -1.73 -21.26 15.62
CA ASN A 88 -0.38 -21.14 15.06
C ASN A 88 -0.01 -19.66 14.82
N ILE A 89 0.34 -18.96 15.91
CA ILE A 89 0.67 -17.52 15.88
C ILE A 89 1.78 -17.17 14.88
N PRO A 90 2.90 -17.91 14.79
CA PRO A 90 3.92 -17.63 13.77
C PRO A 90 3.38 -17.65 12.34
N ARG A 91 2.42 -18.54 12.03
CA ARG A 91 1.77 -18.57 10.71
C ARG A 91 0.80 -17.41 10.52
N GLN A 92 -0.01 -17.08 11.54
CA GLN A 92 -0.97 -15.98 11.45
C GLN A 92 -0.27 -14.63 11.23
N ILE A 93 0.82 -14.37 11.94
CA ILE A 93 1.54 -13.10 11.78
C ILE A 93 2.28 -13.02 10.43
N ALA A 94 2.85 -14.12 9.95
CA ALA A 94 3.48 -14.14 8.62
C ALA A 94 2.46 -13.87 7.49
N LEU A 95 1.22 -14.33 7.65
CA LEU A 95 0.13 -13.98 6.74
C LEU A 95 -0.25 -12.50 6.86
N ALA A 96 -0.41 -11.97 8.08
CA ALA A 96 -0.71 -10.56 8.32
C ALA A 96 0.34 -9.62 7.70
N GLU A 97 1.63 -9.91 7.91
CA GLU A 97 2.75 -9.15 7.35
C GLU A 97 2.79 -9.11 5.82
N THR A 98 2.07 -10.03 5.15
CA THR A 98 2.02 -10.12 3.70
C THR A 98 0.66 -9.74 3.13
N CYS A 99 -0.24 -9.15 3.92
CA CYS A 99 -1.50 -8.59 3.42
C CYS A 99 -1.23 -7.49 2.39
N ALA A 100 -0.32 -6.57 2.68
CA ALA A 100 0.16 -5.53 1.79
C ALA A 100 1.69 -5.56 1.69
N GLY A 101 2.23 -5.27 0.50
CA GLY A 101 3.66 -5.45 0.20
C GLY A 101 4.59 -4.41 0.85
N ASP A 102 4.03 -3.27 1.21
CA ASP A 102 4.72 -2.06 1.67
C ASP A 102 4.33 -1.64 3.10
N THR A 103 3.27 -2.20 3.68
CA THR A 103 2.84 -1.93 5.07
C THR A 103 2.87 -3.17 5.98
N SER A 104 3.97 -3.93 5.91
CA SER A 104 4.17 -5.16 6.68
C SER A 104 4.22 -4.91 8.19
N ALA A 105 4.90 -3.87 8.66
CA ALA A 105 5.03 -3.55 10.08
C ALA A 105 3.69 -3.05 10.66
N ALA A 106 2.97 -2.19 9.93
CA ALA A 106 1.63 -1.76 10.33
C ALA A 106 0.67 -2.94 10.47
N ALA A 107 0.67 -3.87 9.50
CA ALA A 107 -0.19 -5.06 9.57
C ALA A 107 0.17 -5.97 10.75
N ALA A 108 1.47 -6.19 11.02
CA ALA A 108 1.93 -6.96 12.17
C ALA A 108 1.55 -6.32 13.51
N ILE A 109 1.60 -4.99 13.60
CA ILE A 109 1.19 -4.24 14.80
C ILE A 109 -0.32 -4.32 14.99
N ALA A 110 -1.12 -4.08 13.95
CA ALA A 110 -2.57 -4.19 14.02
C ALA A 110 -3.01 -5.60 14.48
N PHE A 111 -2.40 -6.64 13.91
CA PHE A 111 -2.62 -8.02 14.34
C PHE A 111 -2.20 -8.23 15.81
N SER A 112 -1.02 -7.75 16.21
CA SER A 112 -0.50 -7.95 17.56
C SER A 112 -1.35 -7.23 18.62
N GLU A 113 -1.75 -5.99 18.35
CA GLU A 113 -2.63 -5.22 19.24
C GLU A 113 -4.01 -5.85 19.37
N LEU A 114 -4.57 -6.39 18.27
CA LEU A 114 -5.82 -7.13 18.32
C LEU A 114 -5.70 -8.35 19.25
N MET A 115 -4.61 -9.12 19.11
CA MET A 115 -4.37 -10.29 19.96
C MET A 115 -4.13 -9.93 21.43
N GLU A 116 -3.39 -8.86 21.69
CA GLU A 116 -3.12 -8.32 23.04
C GLU A 116 -4.41 -7.85 23.74
N ARG A 117 -5.32 -7.20 22.99
CA ARG A 117 -6.61 -6.75 23.54
C ARG A 117 -7.62 -7.89 23.70
N ALA A 118 -7.66 -8.82 22.74
CA ALA A 118 -8.62 -9.93 22.76
C ALA A 118 -8.24 -11.04 23.77
N PHE A 119 -6.95 -11.25 24.02
CA PHE A 119 -6.46 -12.33 24.87
C PHE A 119 -5.39 -11.83 25.87
N PRO A 120 -5.75 -10.92 26.79
CA PRO A 120 -4.79 -10.26 27.68
C PRO A 120 -4.10 -11.22 28.66
N GLU A 121 -4.72 -12.35 28.99
CA GLU A 121 -4.11 -13.40 29.83
C GLU A 121 -3.03 -14.20 29.09
N ARG A 122 -3.13 -14.29 27.76
CA ARG A 122 -2.19 -15.03 26.91
C ARG A 122 -1.05 -14.14 26.40
N TYR A 123 -1.34 -12.88 26.11
CA TYR A 123 -0.38 -11.91 25.59
C TYR A 123 -0.31 -10.71 26.54
N PRO A 124 0.77 -10.58 27.33
CA PRO A 124 0.94 -9.42 28.19
C PRO A 124 1.09 -8.15 27.35
N GLN A 125 0.82 -6.99 27.95
CA GLN A 125 1.07 -5.71 27.29
C GLN A 125 2.57 -5.58 26.95
N PRO A 126 2.92 -5.10 25.74
CA PRO A 126 4.31 -4.97 25.33
C PRO A 126 5.07 -4.00 26.25
N GLY A 127 6.30 -4.36 26.61
CA GLY A 127 7.20 -3.47 27.36
C GLY A 127 7.62 -2.24 26.56
N LYS A 128 8.19 -1.24 27.26
CA LYS A 128 8.61 0.05 26.68
C LYS A 128 9.52 -0.10 25.45
N GLU A 129 10.49 -1.01 25.48
CA GLU A 129 11.40 -1.21 24.36
C GLU A 129 10.70 -1.80 23.12
N ALA A 130 9.73 -2.69 23.32
CA ALA A 130 8.94 -3.23 22.22
C ALA A 130 8.03 -2.17 21.60
N LEU A 131 7.40 -1.32 22.43
CA LEU A 131 6.61 -0.18 21.95
C LEU A 131 7.47 0.81 21.18
N ARG A 132 8.64 1.18 21.70
CA ARG A 132 9.60 2.06 21.01
C ARG A 132 10.02 1.50 19.66
N LEU A 133 10.30 0.19 19.58
CA LEU A 133 10.60 -0.44 18.29
C LEU A 133 9.41 -0.37 17.33
N ARG A 134 8.19 -0.69 17.79
CA ARG A 134 6.96 -0.63 16.97
C ARG A 134 6.78 0.76 16.36
N GLU A 135 6.90 1.80 17.18
CA GLU A 135 6.79 3.19 16.75
C GLU A 135 7.84 3.54 15.68
N ILE A 136 9.11 3.20 15.92
CA ILE A 136 10.19 3.50 14.98
C ILE A 136 10.00 2.73 13.66
N LEU A 137 9.59 1.46 13.71
CA LEU A 137 9.31 0.68 12.50
C LEU A 137 8.14 1.27 11.70
N LEU A 138 7.07 1.72 12.36
CA LEU A 138 5.95 2.40 11.70
C LEU A 138 6.39 3.68 11.00
N GLU A 139 7.20 4.50 11.65
CA GLU A 139 7.65 5.77 11.05
C GLU A 139 8.66 5.54 9.92
N LEU A 140 9.53 4.54 10.02
CA LEU A 140 10.41 4.17 8.91
C LEU A 140 9.61 3.64 7.71
N GLU A 141 8.61 2.79 7.95
CA GLU A 141 7.68 2.30 6.93
C GLU A 141 6.92 3.45 6.25
N ARG A 142 6.34 4.36 7.05
CA ARG A 142 5.63 5.55 6.57
C ARG A 142 6.51 6.43 5.68
N ILE A 143 7.71 6.77 6.14
CA ILE A 143 8.62 7.65 5.39
C ILE A 143 9.13 6.94 4.12
N ALA A 144 9.41 5.64 4.19
CA ALA A 144 9.82 4.86 3.02
C ALA A 144 8.72 4.84 1.95
N ASN A 145 7.46 4.64 2.36
CA ASN A 145 6.32 4.61 1.44
C ASN A 145 6.04 5.98 0.87
N HIS A 146 5.93 7.03 1.68
CA HIS A 146 5.72 8.39 1.17
C HIS A 146 6.86 8.88 0.25
N THR A 147 8.12 8.52 0.55
CA THR A 147 9.24 8.82 -0.35
C THR A 147 9.06 8.09 -1.68
N GLY A 148 8.65 6.82 -1.64
CA GLY A 148 8.31 6.03 -2.83
C GLY A 148 7.19 6.67 -3.64
N ASP A 149 6.09 7.03 -2.99
CA ASP A 149 4.90 7.64 -3.61
C ASP A 149 5.25 8.97 -4.28
N LEU A 150 6.04 9.83 -3.62
CA LEU A 150 6.51 11.08 -4.23
C LEU A 150 7.40 10.82 -5.45
N GLY A 151 8.18 9.74 -5.42
CA GLY A 151 8.94 9.27 -6.59
C GLY A 151 8.03 8.76 -7.72
N ALA A 152 6.97 8.01 -7.38
CA ALA A 152 5.99 7.50 -8.34
C ALA A 152 5.22 8.66 -9.01
N LEU A 153 4.71 9.61 -8.21
CA LEU A 153 4.05 10.82 -8.69
C LEU A 153 4.95 11.62 -9.66
N ALA A 154 6.25 11.74 -9.34
CA ALA A 154 7.22 12.35 -10.25
C ALA A 154 7.32 11.56 -11.57
N GLY A 155 7.36 10.23 -11.49
CA GLY A 155 7.38 9.33 -12.65
C GLY A 155 6.14 9.47 -13.54
N ASP A 156 4.96 9.59 -12.95
CA ASP A 156 3.67 9.69 -13.66
C ASP A 156 3.54 10.98 -14.48
N VAL A 157 4.25 12.04 -14.08
CA VAL A 157 4.36 13.29 -14.85
C VAL A 157 5.65 13.37 -15.68
N ALA A 158 6.34 12.24 -15.86
CA ALA A 158 7.60 12.09 -16.60
C ALA A 158 8.79 12.90 -16.06
N PHE A 159 8.78 13.27 -14.77
CA PHE A 159 9.88 13.97 -14.10
C PHE A 159 10.90 12.98 -13.50
N LEU A 160 11.77 12.45 -14.37
CA LEU A 160 12.66 11.33 -14.07
C LEU A 160 13.69 11.58 -12.96
N GLN A 161 14.10 12.84 -12.76
CA GLN A 161 15.12 13.20 -11.78
C GLN A 161 14.67 12.83 -10.36
N THR A 162 13.52 13.34 -9.93
CA THR A 162 12.98 13.03 -8.59
C THR A 162 12.54 11.58 -8.48
N ALA A 163 11.94 11.01 -9.54
CA ALA A 163 11.59 9.60 -9.56
C ALA A 163 12.82 8.71 -9.24
N SER A 164 13.96 9.00 -9.87
CA SER A 164 15.22 8.28 -9.65
C SER A 164 15.81 8.52 -8.26
N PHE A 165 15.82 9.77 -7.79
CA PHE A 165 16.34 10.10 -6.47
C PHE A 165 15.52 9.47 -5.35
N SER A 166 14.20 9.60 -5.40
CA SER A 166 13.28 9.02 -4.42
C SER A 166 13.38 7.49 -4.37
N GLY A 167 13.55 6.81 -5.51
CA GLY A 167 13.77 5.36 -5.54
C GLY A 167 15.00 4.92 -4.73
N ARG A 168 16.12 5.63 -4.87
CA ARG A 168 17.34 5.39 -4.06
C ARG A 168 17.12 5.76 -2.60
N ILE A 169 16.56 6.94 -2.32
CA ILE A 169 16.37 7.47 -0.96
C ILE A 169 15.42 6.57 -0.15
N ARG A 170 14.33 6.06 -0.76
CA ARG A 170 13.47 5.04 -0.16
C ARG A 170 14.29 3.83 0.30
N GLY A 171 15.29 3.43 -0.49
CA GLY A 171 16.22 2.36 -0.14
C GLY A 171 16.95 2.58 1.18
N GLU A 172 17.31 3.82 1.52
CA GLU A 172 17.98 4.18 2.78
C GLU A 172 17.08 3.89 3.99
N TYR A 173 15.82 4.31 3.94
CA TYR A 173 14.85 4.06 5.02
C TYR A 173 14.59 2.55 5.20
N LEU A 174 14.46 1.81 4.11
CA LEU A 174 14.35 0.34 4.15
C LEU A 174 15.61 -0.32 4.75
N ASN A 175 16.79 0.24 4.51
CA ASN A 175 18.04 -0.26 5.08
C ASN A 175 18.16 0.08 6.58
N MET A 176 17.64 1.23 7.03
CA MET A 176 17.50 1.55 8.45
C MET A 176 16.58 0.53 9.15
N THR A 177 15.46 0.16 8.53
CA THR A 177 14.58 -0.91 9.03
C THR A 177 15.35 -2.23 9.17
N ALA A 178 16.11 -2.61 8.14
CA ALA A 178 16.95 -3.81 8.18
C ALA A 178 18.04 -3.77 9.27
N LEU A 179 18.61 -2.60 9.57
CA LEU A 179 19.58 -2.45 10.66
C LEU A 179 18.95 -2.78 12.03
N LEU A 180 17.70 -2.39 12.24
CA LEU A 180 16.97 -2.66 13.50
C LEU A 180 16.58 -4.14 13.62
N CYS A 181 16.04 -4.73 12.56
CA CYS A 181 15.36 -6.03 12.67
C CYS A 181 15.78 -7.10 11.65
N ALA A 182 16.85 -6.87 10.90
CA ALA A 182 17.37 -7.76 9.85
C ALA A 182 16.42 -8.01 8.67
N ASN A 183 15.36 -7.22 8.52
CA ASN A 183 14.44 -7.28 7.39
C ASN A 183 14.10 -5.87 6.89
N ARG A 184 14.16 -5.64 5.57
CA ARG A 184 13.91 -4.31 4.97
C ARG A 184 12.47 -3.83 5.12
N PHE A 185 11.52 -4.74 5.31
CA PHE A 185 10.09 -4.45 5.48
C PHE A 185 9.61 -4.66 6.92
N GLY A 186 10.51 -4.83 7.90
CA GLY A 186 10.10 -5.00 9.29
C GLY A 186 9.51 -6.36 9.66
N ARG A 187 9.48 -7.32 8.71
CA ARG A 187 8.88 -8.64 8.91
C ARG A 187 9.57 -9.43 10.02
N ASN A 188 8.78 -10.18 10.77
CA ASN A 188 9.16 -11.03 11.91
C ASN A 188 9.75 -10.27 13.11
N ALA A 189 9.72 -8.94 13.12
CA ALA A 189 10.21 -8.11 14.22
C ALA A 189 9.18 -7.98 15.35
N ILE A 190 7.91 -7.89 14.98
CA ILE A 190 6.78 -7.65 15.89
C ILE A 190 6.09 -8.98 16.17
N ILE A 191 5.64 -9.18 17.41
CA ILE A 191 4.83 -10.34 17.82
C ILE A 191 3.80 -9.90 18.86
N PRO A 192 2.66 -10.61 19.02
CA PRO A 192 1.74 -10.36 20.12
C PRO A 192 2.47 -10.39 21.48
N GLY A 193 2.27 -9.33 22.26
CA GLY A 193 2.85 -9.10 23.57
C GLY A 193 4.29 -8.56 23.59
N GLY A 194 4.87 -8.24 22.43
CA GLY A 194 6.21 -7.63 22.40
C GLY A 194 6.85 -7.51 21.02
N ALA A 195 8.14 -7.78 21.00
CA ALA A 195 8.99 -7.79 19.82
C ALA A 195 9.98 -8.96 19.90
N ARG A 196 10.36 -9.52 18.75
CA ARG A 196 11.33 -10.61 18.65
C ARG A 196 12.77 -10.15 18.86
N ILE A 197 13.03 -8.88 18.57
CA ILE A 197 14.35 -8.26 18.65
C ILE A 197 14.22 -6.93 19.40
N ILE A 198 15.19 -6.65 20.25
CA ILE A 198 15.36 -5.34 20.89
C ILE A 198 16.69 -4.77 20.39
N PRO A 199 16.69 -3.74 19.53
CA PRO A 199 17.90 -3.08 19.08
C PRO A 199 18.67 -2.43 20.23
N SER A 200 20.00 -2.33 20.09
CA SER A 200 20.82 -1.57 21.03
C SER A 200 20.62 -0.06 20.84
N GLU A 201 20.91 0.73 21.89
CA GLU A 201 20.92 2.20 21.80
C GLU A 201 21.87 2.72 20.72
N GLU A 202 22.97 2.02 20.47
CA GLU A 202 23.91 2.34 19.38
C GLU A 202 23.22 2.32 18.00
N LYS A 203 22.39 1.31 17.73
CA LYS A 203 21.63 1.23 16.48
C LYS A 203 20.61 2.36 16.36
N TYR A 204 19.94 2.72 17.47
CA TYR A 204 19.01 3.85 17.47
C TYR A 204 19.72 5.18 17.21
N ALA A 205 20.89 5.39 17.82
CA ALA A 205 21.72 6.57 17.56
C ALA A 205 22.18 6.62 16.09
N GLN A 206 22.63 5.49 15.54
CA GLN A 206 23.04 5.38 14.14
C GLN A 206 21.93 5.76 13.17
N ILE A 207 20.69 5.30 13.40
CA ILE A 207 19.54 5.65 12.54
C ILE A 207 19.17 7.11 12.67
N LYS A 208 19.23 7.69 13.87
CA LYS A 208 18.96 9.12 14.08
C LYS A 208 19.91 9.99 13.24
N ASP A 209 21.20 9.70 13.27
CA ASP A 209 22.21 10.42 12.49
C ASP A 209 22.03 10.17 10.98
N TRP A 210 21.64 8.94 10.61
CA TRP A 210 21.39 8.57 9.23
C TRP A 210 20.17 9.31 8.65
N ILE A 211 19.06 9.38 9.38
CA ILE A 211 17.86 10.14 9.00
C ILE A 211 18.21 11.62 8.77
N GLY A 212 19.04 12.21 9.64
CA GLY A 212 19.48 13.61 9.49
C GLY A 212 20.16 13.89 8.15
N ARG A 213 21.00 12.96 7.68
CA ARG A 213 21.67 13.06 6.36
C ARG A 213 20.70 12.84 5.21
N VAL A 214 19.90 11.77 5.27
CA VAL A 214 18.99 11.37 4.19
C VAL A 214 17.87 12.40 3.99
N LYS A 215 17.40 13.03 5.07
CA LYS A 215 16.41 14.12 4.99
C LYS A 215 16.87 15.26 4.07
N ILE A 216 18.13 15.66 4.14
CA ILE A 216 18.67 16.75 3.31
C ILE A 216 18.63 16.35 1.83
N GLU A 217 18.91 15.09 1.52
CA GLU A 217 18.83 14.56 0.15
C GLU A 217 17.39 14.55 -0.36
N LEU A 218 16.44 14.09 0.48
CA LEU A 218 15.02 14.08 0.16
C LEU A 218 14.49 15.50 -0.07
N ASP A 219 14.80 16.44 0.83
CA ASP A 219 14.36 17.83 0.72
C ASP A 219 14.87 18.47 -0.60
N ARG A 220 16.09 18.16 -1.02
CA ARG A 220 16.63 18.63 -2.31
C ARG A 220 15.88 18.03 -3.50
N ALA A 221 15.63 16.72 -3.49
CA ALA A 221 14.90 16.05 -4.57
C ALA A 221 13.46 16.59 -4.70
N LEU A 222 12.76 16.74 -3.58
CA LEU A 222 11.40 17.29 -3.56
C LEU A 222 11.39 18.77 -3.96
N LYS A 223 12.38 19.55 -3.53
CA LYS A 223 12.50 20.95 -3.95
C LYS A 223 12.62 21.08 -5.47
N LEU A 224 13.43 20.23 -6.13
CA LEU A 224 13.55 20.23 -7.58
C LEU A 224 12.20 19.96 -8.26
N MET A 225 11.44 18.98 -7.75
CA MET A 225 10.12 18.63 -8.28
C MET A 225 9.11 19.77 -8.13
N PHE A 226 8.95 20.30 -6.92
CA PHE A 226 7.91 21.28 -6.61
C PHE A 226 8.24 22.72 -7.04
N HIS A 227 9.45 22.99 -7.55
CA HIS A 227 9.80 24.29 -8.17
C HIS A 227 9.66 24.26 -9.69
N GLU A 228 9.50 23.09 -10.29
CA GLU A 228 9.43 22.93 -11.73
C GLU A 228 8.00 23.22 -12.22
N HIS A 229 7.83 24.26 -13.05
CA HIS A 229 6.50 24.71 -13.47
C HIS A 229 5.76 23.62 -14.25
N SER A 230 6.48 22.90 -15.10
CA SER A 230 5.92 21.78 -15.88
C SER A 230 5.40 20.63 -15.01
N VAL A 231 5.90 20.48 -13.77
CA VAL A 231 5.37 19.53 -12.80
C VAL A 231 4.13 20.10 -12.11
N CYS A 232 4.22 21.34 -11.61
CA CYS A 232 3.09 22.01 -10.96
C CYS A 232 1.85 22.06 -11.86
N ASP A 233 2.02 22.38 -13.15
CA ASP A 233 0.93 22.43 -14.14
C ASP A 233 0.19 21.09 -14.30
N ARG A 234 0.84 19.96 -14.01
CA ARG A 234 0.24 18.61 -14.10
C ARG A 234 -0.51 18.22 -12.83
N PHE A 235 -0.07 18.72 -11.68
CA PHE A 235 -0.71 18.44 -10.38
C PHE A 235 -1.85 19.42 -10.07
N ASP A 236 -1.66 20.69 -10.41
CA ASP A 236 -2.65 21.73 -10.15
C ASP A 236 -3.93 21.46 -10.92
N GLY A 237 -5.06 21.49 -10.21
CA GLY A 237 -6.36 21.24 -10.83
C GLY A 237 -6.79 19.77 -10.88
N THR A 238 -5.86 18.82 -10.79
CA THR A 238 -6.11 17.38 -10.95
C THR A 238 -6.69 16.74 -9.69
N GLY A 239 -7.65 15.83 -9.84
CA GLY A 239 -8.10 14.94 -8.76
C GLY A 239 -8.73 15.64 -7.55
N LYS A 240 -9.36 16.81 -7.73
CA LYS A 240 -9.98 17.55 -6.63
C LYS A 240 -11.12 16.75 -5.99
N VAL A 241 -11.00 16.52 -4.69
CA VAL A 241 -12.04 15.90 -3.86
C VAL A 241 -12.54 16.92 -2.85
N SER A 242 -13.86 17.16 -2.80
CA SER A 242 -14.44 18.03 -1.77
C SER A 242 -14.40 17.35 -0.41
N LYS A 243 -14.47 18.14 0.67
CA LYS A 243 -14.50 17.60 2.04
C LYS A 243 -15.72 16.71 2.28
N GLU A 244 -16.83 17.05 1.65
CA GLU A 244 -18.09 16.31 1.71
C GLU A 244 -17.93 14.92 1.07
N ILE A 245 -17.39 14.87 -0.16
CA ILE A 245 -17.14 13.61 -0.87
C ILE A 245 -16.13 12.76 -0.11
N ALA A 246 -15.02 13.35 0.36
CA ALA A 246 -14.00 12.63 1.12
C ALA A 246 -14.62 11.89 2.32
N ARG A 247 -15.49 12.57 3.08
CA ARG A 247 -16.18 11.95 4.23
C ARG A 247 -17.17 10.87 3.85
N GLU A 248 -17.83 10.99 2.70
CA GLU A 248 -18.80 10.02 2.22
C GLU A 248 -18.12 8.70 1.82
N ILE A 249 -16.92 8.77 1.25
CA ILE A 249 -16.18 7.60 0.75
C ILE A 249 -15.29 6.93 1.81
N GLY A 250 -14.99 7.60 2.94
CA GLY A 250 -14.27 7.04 4.10
C GLY A 250 -12.97 7.76 4.43
#